data_AF-A0A535KXG8-F1
#
_entry.id   AF-A0A535KXG8-F1
#
_cell.length_a   1.000
_cell.length_b   1.000
_cell.length_c   1.000
_cell.angle_alpha   90.00
_cell.angle_beta   90.00
_cell.angle_gamma   90.00
#
_symmetry.space_group_name_H-M   'P 1'
#
loop_
_entity.id
_entity.type
_entity.pdbx_description
1 polymer ?
#
loop_
_entity_poly.entity_id
_entity_poly.type
_entity_poly.pdbx_seq_one_letter_code
_entity_poly.pdbx_strand_id
1 'polypeptide(L)'
;MVDRSFVASNARELERMKALVARLSDKQLAAMVNEYWSVAGILGHIAFWDGRALFLAGKLHRGEPFTPSDNEPENVDWINDSSRPLIHAIAPRALAELAVRIAEETDQLVASLPDDILAGLGETSPLNPVRADHRGEHLDEVEASSFG
;
A
#
# COMPACT_ATOMS: atom_id res chain seq x y z
N MET A 1 -24.12 12.38 -0.24
CA MET A 1 -23.02 12.33 0.74
C MET A 1 -22.09 11.25 0.26
N VAL A 2 -20.80 11.55 0.09
CA VAL A 2 -19.81 10.55 -0.31
C VAL A 2 -19.65 9.54 0.82
N ASP A 3 -19.61 8.25 0.48
CA ASP A 3 -19.23 7.23 1.46
C ASP A 3 -17.73 7.32 1.75
N ARG A 4 -17.39 7.67 3.00
CA ARG A 4 -16.01 7.77 3.51
C ARG A 4 -15.64 6.58 4.41
N SER A 5 -16.38 5.47 4.33
CA SER A 5 -16.10 4.23 5.07
C SER A 5 -14.68 3.71 4.86
N PHE A 6 -14.10 3.96 3.67
CA PHE A 6 -12.71 3.64 3.35
C PHE A 6 -11.70 4.26 4.33
N VAL A 7 -11.98 5.44 4.90
CA VAL A 7 -11.08 6.09 5.87
C VAL A 7 -10.91 5.21 7.11
N ALA A 8 -12.01 4.68 7.64
CA ALA A 8 -11.98 3.82 8.81
C ALA A 8 -11.35 2.45 8.49
N SER A 9 -11.64 1.89 7.31
CA SER A 9 -11.04 0.61 6.89
C SER A 9 -9.54 0.73 6.66
N ASN A 10 -9.06 1.79 5.99
CA ASN A 10 -7.64 2.01 5.74
C ASN A 10 -6.89 2.20 7.08
N ALA A 11 -7.46 3.00 7.99
CA ALA A 11 -6.89 3.23 9.31
C ALA A 11 -6.76 1.92 10.12
N ARG A 12 -7.75 1.01 10.03
CA ARG A 12 -7.68 -0.29 10.70
C ARG A 12 -6.50 -1.12 10.22
N GLU A 13 -6.32 -1.26 8.91
CA GLU A 13 -5.20 -2.05 8.36
C GLU A 13 -3.86 -1.35 8.54
N LEU A 14 -3.82 -0.02 8.57
CA LEU A 14 -2.62 0.74 8.92
C LEU A 14 -2.19 0.47 10.36
N GLU A 15 -3.12 0.51 11.32
CA GLU A 15 -2.81 0.19 12.72
C GLU A 15 -2.38 -1.28 12.90
N ARG A 16 -3.00 -2.20 12.15
CA ARG A 16 -2.55 -3.60 12.10
C ARG A 16 -1.12 -3.71 11.55
N MET A 17 -0.81 -3.00 10.47
CA MET A 17 0.54 -2.97 9.90
C MET A 17 1.56 -2.41 10.87
N LYS A 18 1.25 -1.31 11.57
CA LYS A 18 2.11 -0.74 12.63
C LYS A 18 2.38 -1.74 13.74
N ALA A 19 1.33 -2.40 14.24
CA ALA A 19 1.44 -3.40 15.29
C ALA A 19 2.32 -4.59 14.86
N LEU A 20 2.17 -5.04 13.61
CA LEU A 20 3.00 -6.09 13.03
C LEU A 20 4.47 -5.67 12.96
N VAL A 21 4.76 -4.50 12.37
CA VAL A 21 6.13 -3.97 12.25
C VAL A 21 6.80 -3.79 13.61
N ALA A 22 6.07 -3.27 14.61
CA ALA A 22 6.59 -3.08 15.96
C ALA A 22 6.91 -4.40 16.68
N ARG A 23 6.13 -5.46 16.42
CA ARG A 23 6.27 -6.76 17.09
C ARG A 23 7.35 -7.64 16.49
N LEU A 24 7.55 -7.61 15.17
CA LEU A 24 8.50 -8.51 14.50
C LEU A 24 9.94 -8.10 14.76
N SER A 25 10.82 -9.07 14.99
CA SER A 25 12.27 -8.87 15.02
C SER A 25 12.85 -8.69 13.61
N ASP A 26 14.07 -8.16 13.51
CA ASP A 26 14.74 -7.98 12.21
C ASP A 26 14.97 -9.31 11.47
N LYS A 27 15.20 -10.40 12.22
CA LYS A 27 15.29 -11.76 11.64
C LYS A 27 13.95 -12.19 11.03
N GLN A 28 12.83 -11.90 11.69
CA GLN A 28 11.50 -12.22 11.18
C GLN A 28 11.15 -11.34 9.99
N LEU A 29 11.49 -10.06 10.01
CA LEU A 29 11.33 -9.16 8.85
C LEU A 29 12.13 -9.63 7.63
N ALA A 30 13.29 -10.26 7.85
CA ALA A 30 14.11 -10.83 6.79
C ALA A 30 13.65 -12.23 6.32
N ALA A 31 12.72 -12.88 7.03
CA ALA A 31 12.29 -14.23 6.70
C ALA A 31 11.48 -14.24 5.38
N MET A 32 11.68 -15.28 4.58
CA MET A 32 10.94 -15.50 3.34
C MET A 32 9.51 -15.96 3.65
N VAL A 33 8.53 -15.34 3.01
CA VAL A 33 7.11 -15.73 3.04
C VAL A 33 6.80 -16.69 1.89
N ASN A 34 7.43 -16.47 0.73
CA ASN A 34 7.40 -17.37 -0.42
C ASN A 34 8.76 -17.34 -1.13
N GLU A 35 8.87 -17.93 -2.33
CA GLU A 35 10.14 -18.00 -3.06
C GLU A 35 10.67 -16.64 -3.54
N TYR A 36 9.83 -15.61 -3.59
CA TYR A 36 10.19 -14.28 -4.11
C TYR A 36 10.29 -13.22 -3.02
N TRP A 37 9.44 -13.27 -1.99
CA TRP A 37 9.24 -12.16 -1.07
C TRP A 37 9.57 -12.54 0.38
N SER A 38 10.35 -11.69 1.02
CA SER A 38 10.45 -11.68 2.48
C SER A 38 9.28 -10.92 3.10
N VAL A 39 9.11 -10.99 4.42
CA VAL A 39 8.13 -10.17 5.13
C VAL A 39 8.31 -8.69 4.84
N ALA A 40 9.55 -8.19 4.98
CA ALA A 40 9.86 -6.82 4.62
C ALA A 40 9.62 -6.57 3.12
N GLY A 41 9.87 -7.56 2.26
CA GLY A 41 9.56 -7.49 0.83
C GLY A 41 8.06 -7.29 0.56
N ILE A 42 7.18 -8.02 1.24
CA ILE A 42 5.73 -7.83 1.15
C ILE A 42 5.32 -6.44 1.66
N LEU A 43 5.87 -5.98 2.79
CA LEU A 43 5.63 -4.61 3.27
C LEU A 43 6.13 -3.56 2.26
N GLY A 44 7.25 -3.81 1.59
CA GLY A 44 7.76 -2.97 0.51
C GLY A 44 6.87 -2.98 -0.74
N HIS A 45 6.25 -4.12 -1.06
CA HIS A 45 5.25 -4.22 -2.12
C HIS A 45 4.01 -3.38 -1.79
N ILE A 46 3.50 -3.47 -0.56
CA ILE A 46 2.45 -2.57 -0.06
C ILE A 46 2.87 -1.11 -0.22
N ALA A 47 4.09 -0.77 0.23
CA ALA A 47 4.62 0.59 0.15
C ALA A 47 4.69 1.13 -1.29
N PHE A 48 5.06 0.28 -2.26
CA PHE A 48 5.08 0.67 -3.67
C PHE A 48 3.69 1.06 -4.17
N TRP A 49 2.69 0.22 -3.90
CA TRP A 49 1.32 0.46 -4.34
C TRP A 49 0.67 1.61 -3.57
N ASP A 50 0.93 1.77 -2.26
CA ASP A 50 0.54 2.96 -1.50
C ASP A 50 1.20 4.23 -2.08
N GLY A 51 2.48 4.18 -2.42
CA GLY A 51 3.19 5.28 -3.09
C GLY A 51 2.55 5.68 -4.43
N ARG A 52 2.07 4.71 -5.21
CA ARG A 52 1.30 4.99 -6.44
C ARG A 52 -0.01 5.71 -6.12
N ALA A 53 -0.77 5.26 -5.12
CA ALA A 53 -1.99 5.96 -4.72
C ALA A 53 -1.73 7.35 -4.15
N LEU A 54 -0.66 7.54 -3.38
CA LEU A 54 -0.23 8.84 -2.89
C LEU A 54 0.04 9.80 -4.06
N PHE A 55 0.74 9.34 -5.10
CA PHE A 55 0.96 10.12 -6.32
C PHE A 55 -0.37 10.51 -6.99
N LEU A 56 -1.29 9.56 -7.16
CA LEU A 56 -2.57 9.77 -7.83
C LEU A 56 -3.52 10.67 -7.01
N ALA A 57 -3.53 10.54 -5.69
CA ALA A 57 -4.26 11.42 -4.80
C ALA A 57 -3.69 12.85 -4.87
N GLY A 58 -2.36 13.00 -4.93
CA GLY A 58 -1.71 14.29 -5.13
C GLY A 58 -2.06 14.94 -6.47
N LYS A 59 -2.15 14.13 -7.53
CA LYS A 59 -2.62 14.56 -8.85
C LYS A 59 -4.03 15.15 -8.77
N LEU A 60 -4.97 14.42 -8.18
CA LEU A 60 -6.34 14.90 -7.97
C LEU A 60 -6.40 16.14 -7.08
N HIS A 61 -5.61 16.18 -6.00
CA HIS A 61 -5.55 17.33 -5.08
C HIS A 61 -5.11 18.62 -5.78
N ARG A 62 -4.28 18.53 -6.84
CA ARG A 62 -3.89 19.66 -7.68
C ARG A 62 -4.92 20.01 -8.77
N GLY A 63 -6.03 19.29 -8.87
CA GLY A 63 -7.04 19.46 -9.90
C GLY A 63 -6.67 18.87 -11.26
N GLU A 64 -5.67 17.99 -11.31
CA GLU A 64 -5.27 17.29 -12.54
C GLU A 64 -6.14 16.03 -12.72
N PRO A 65 -6.84 15.86 -13.86
CA PRO A 65 -7.67 14.68 -14.09
C PRO A 65 -6.81 13.45 -14.40
N PHE A 66 -7.36 12.26 -14.14
CA PHE A 66 -6.76 11.03 -14.63
C PHE A 66 -6.71 10.97 -16.16
N THR A 67 -5.72 10.23 -16.64
CA THR A 67 -5.43 9.94 -18.04
C THR A 67 -5.39 8.43 -18.22
N PRO A 68 -5.53 7.91 -19.45
CA PRO A 68 -5.44 6.48 -19.70
C PRO A 68 -4.15 5.82 -19.19
N SER A 69 -3.03 6.56 -19.12
CA SER A 69 -1.76 6.06 -18.59
C SER A 69 -1.71 5.95 -17.07
N ASP A 70 -2.69 6.52 -16.34
CA ASP A 70 -2.79 6.34 -14.89
C ASP A 70 -3.45 5.00 -14.54
N ASN A 71 -4.16 4.36 -15.47
CA ASN A 71 -4.75 3.05 -15.25
C ASN A 71 -3.67 2.01 -14.99
N GLU A 72 -3.98 1.07 -14.10
CA GLU A 72 -3.15 -0.12 -13.93
C GLU A 72 -3.19 -0.96 -15.23
N PRO A 73 -2.03 -1.48 -15.70
CA PRO A 73 -2.02 -2.39 -16.83
C PRO A 73 -2.67 -3.73 -16.48
N GLU A 74 -3.20 -4.43 -17.49
CA GLU A 74 -3.78 -5.78 -17.29
C GLU A 74 -2.79 -6.79 -16.68
N ASN A 75 -1.50 -6.62 -16.96
CA ASN A 75 -0.43 -7.41 -16.37
C ASN A 75 0.48 -6.51 -15.53
N VAL A 76 0.43 -6.68 -14.21
CA VAL A 76 1.26 -6.00 -13.23
C VAL A 76 2.52 -6.76 -12.81
N ASP A 77 2.70 -8.00 -13.26
CA ASP A 77 3.82 -8.86 -12.87
C ASP A 77 5.15 -8.20 -13.21
N TRP A 78 5.26 -7.56 -14.38
CA TRP A 78 6.50 -6.88 -14.76
C TRP A 78 6.81 -5.68 -13.85
N ILE A 79 5.80 -5.00 -13.30
CA ILE A 79 5.97 -3.90 -12.33
C ILE A 79 6.48 -4.49 -11.00
N ASN A 80 5.83 -5.55 -10.53
CA ASN A 80 6.21 -6.23 -9.29
C ASN A 80 7.62 -6.84 -9.39
N ASP A 81 7.93 -7.52 -10.49
CA ASP A 81 9.23 -8.15 -10.73
C ASP A 81 10.36 -7.13 -10.90
N SER A 82 10.10 -6.01 -11.58
CA SER A 82 11.11 -4.96 -11.76
C SER A 82 11.34 -4.12 -10.51
N SER A 83 10.33 -3.95 -9.65
CA SER A 83 10.48 -3.27 -8.36
C SER A 83 11.12 -4.15 -7.29
N ARG A 84 10.93 -5.48 -7.34
CA ARG A 84 11.41 -6.43 -6.33
C ARG A 84 12.92 -6.29 -6.00
N PRO A 85 13.86 -6.25 -6.97
CA PRO A 85 15.29 -6.08 -6.65
C PRO A 85 15.59 -4.79 -5.88
N LEU A 86 14.89 -3.70 -6.19
CA LEU A 86 15.05 -2.41 -5.51
C LEU A 86 14.50 -2.47 -4.08
N ILE A 87 13.34 -3.10 -3.91
CA ILE A 87 12.72 -3.34 -2.61
C ILE A 87 13.65 -4.18 -1.72
N HIS A 88 14.16 -5.29 -2.23
CA HIS A 88 15.05 -6.20 -1.48
C HIS A 88 16.43 -5.61 -1.16
N ALA A 89 16.84 -4.54 -1.83
CA ALA A 89 18.08 -3.84 -1.51
C ALA A 89 17.99 -3.00 -0.22
N ILE A 90 16.78 -2.70 0.25
CA ILE A 90 16.54 -1.91 1.46
C ILE A 90 16.63 -2.82 2.69
N ALA A 91 17.30 -2.37 3.75
CA ALA A 91 17.39 -3.11 5.00
C ALA A 91 15.98 -3.44 5.56
N PRO A 92 15.69 -4.68 6.00
CA PRO A 92 14.33 -5.12 6.33
C PRO A 92 13.56 -4.21 7.30
N ARG A 93 14.23 -3.77 8.38
CA ARG A 93 13.65 -2.83 9.35
C ARG A 93 13.28 -1.50 8.71
N ALA A 94 14.22 -0.92 7.95
CA ALA A 94 14.02 0.38 7.30
C ALA A 94 12.91 0.30 6.24
N LEU A 95 12.78 -0.82 5.53
CA LEU A 95 11.71 -1.04 4.56
C LEU A 95 10.34 -1.15 5.24
N ALA A 96 10.25 -1.89 6.34
CA ALA A 96 9.03 -2.03 7.12
C ALA A 96 8.55 -0.67 7.69
N GLU A 97 9.47 0.13 8.22
CA GLU A 97 9.18 1.49 8.70
C GLU A 97 8.82 2.45 7.57
N LEU A 98 9.48 2.33 6.41
CA LEU A 98 9.14 3.09 5.21
C LEU A 98 7.71 2.79 4.74
N ALA A 99 7.31 1.51 4.74
CA ALA A 99 5.97 1.10 4.37
C ALA A 99 4.92 1.79 5.25
N VAL A 100 5.12 1.81 6.58
CA VAL A 100 4.21 2.48 7.52
C VAL A 100 4.10 3.96 7.21
N ARG A 101 5.22 4.64 6.99
CA ARG A 101 5.21 6.08 6.68
C ARG A 101 4.47 6.40 5.39
N ILE A 102 4.71 5.64 4.32
CA ILE A 102 4.02 5.86 3.04
C ILE A 102 2.52 5.59 3.19
N ALA A 103 2.12 4.56 3.94
CA ALA A 103 0.72 4.26 4.20
C ALA A 103 0.03 5.39 5.02
N GLU A 104 0.71 5.97 6.01
CA GLU A 104 0.24 7.15 6.76
C GLU A 104 0.03 8.36 5.86
N GLU A 105 1.02 8.69 5.02
CA GLU A 105 0.93 9.81 4.07
C GLU A 105 -0.20 9.60 3.06
N THR A 106 -0.36 8.35 2.58
CA THR A 106 -1.41 7.96 1.64
C THR A 106 -2.79 8.13 2.26
N ASP A 107 -3.01 7.61 3.47
CA ASP A 107 -4.28 7.69 4.16
C ASP A 107 -4.66 9.15 4.46
N GLN A 108 -3.70 9.96 4.91
CA GLN A 108 -3.92 11.38 5.14
C GLN A 108 -4.35 12.11 3.87
N LEU A 109 -3.63 11.92 2.76
CA LEU A 109 -3.93 12.63 1.52
C LEU A 109 -5.25 12.17 0.92
N VAL A 110 -5.50 10.85 0.85
CA VAL A 110 -6.75 10.28 0.31
C VAL A 110 -7.96 10.74 1.16
N ALA A 111 -7.84 10.73 2.49
CA ALA A 111 -8.92 11.21 3.36
C ALA A 111 -9.16 12.74 3.22
N SER A 112 -8.14 13.50 2.85
CA SER A 112 -8.25 14.96 2.65
C SER A 112 -8.89 15.35 1.31
N LEU A 113 -9.09 14.41 0.38
CA LEU A 113 -9.68 14.72 -0.92
C LEU A 113 -11.09 15.31 -0.75
N PRO A 114 -11.43 16.38 -1.51
CA PRO A 114 -12.76 16.95 -1.56
C PRO A 114 -13.86 15.94 -1.93
N ASP A 115 -15.07 16.14 -1.40
CA ASP A 115 -16.21 15.25 -1.67
C ASP A 115 -16.62 15.22 -3.15
N ASP A 116 -16.48 16.33 -3.88
CA ASP A 116 -16.77 16.35 -5.32
C ASP A 116 -15.78 15.50 -6.14
N ILE A 117 -14.50 15.49 -5.75
CA ILE A 117 -13.50 14.58 -6.32
C ILE A 117 -13.83 13.14 -5.97
N LEU A 118 -14.08 12.84 -4.70
CA LEU A 118 -14.37 11.48 -4.23
C LEU A 118 -15.65 10.92 -4.85
N ALA A 119 -16.69 11.75 -5.03
CA ALA A 119 -17.92 11.35 -5.70
C ALA A 119 -17.71 10.97 -7.18
N GLY A 120 -16.64 11.46 -7.80
CA GLY A 120 -16.26 11.13 -9.17
C GLY A 120 -15.44 9.84 -9.30
N LEU A 121 -15.03 9.22 -8.19
CA LEU A 121 -14.28 7.97 -8.22
C LEU A 121 -15.26 6.78 -8.32
N GLY A 122 -15.15 6.01 -9.40
CA GLY A 122 -15.83 4.73 -9.55
C GLY A 122 -15.06 3.57 -8.92
N GLU A 123 -15.66 2.37 -8.95
CA GLU A 123 -15.04 1.12 -8.47
C GLU A 123 -13.70 0.81 -9.16
N THR A 124 -13.55 1.21 -10.42
CA THR A 124 -12.35 1.02 -11.23
C THR A 124 -11.40 2.22 -11.22
N SER A 125 -11.56 3.14 -10.26
CA SER A 125 -10.73 4.34 -10.18
C SER A 125 -9.25 3.98 -10.09
N PRO A 126 -8.37 4.60 -10.90
CA PRO A 126 -6.93 4.39 -10.81
C PRO A 126 -6.36 4.58 -9.42
N LEU A 127 -6.94 5.49 -8.63
CA LEU A 127 -6.51 5.77 -7.26
C LEU A 127 -6.74 4.58 -6.33
N ASN A 128 -7.86 3.88 -6.50
CA ASN A 128 -8.41 2.94 -5.53
C ASN A 128 -8.35 3.48 -4.07
N PRO A 129 -9.34 4.27 -3.62
CA PRO A 129 -9.30 4.89 -2.29
C PRO A 129 -9.37 3.87 -1.13
N VAL A 130 -9.81 2.64 -1.39
CA VAL A 130 -9.90 1.56 -0.40
C VAL A 130 -8.57 0.80 -0.37
N ARG A 131 -7.61 1.32 0.40
CA ARG A 131 -6.30 0.68 0.59
C ARG A 131 -6.33 -0.52 1.50
N ALA A 132 -7.36 -0.60 2.36
CA ALA A 132 -7.56 -1.68 3.29
C ALA A 132 -7.53 -3.07 2.64
N ASP A 133 -8.13 -3.24 1.46
CA ASP A 133 -8.23 -4.57 0.85
C ASP A 133 -6.85 -5.10 0.44
N HIS A 134 -6.07 -4.28 -0.28
CA HIS A 134 -4.70 -4.61 -0.69
C HIS A 134 -3.77 -4.83 0.52
N ARG A 135 -3.84 -3.96 1.53
CA ARG A 135 -3.04 -4.12 2.75
C ARG A 135 -3.44 -5.39 3.50
N GLY A 136 -4.74 -5.60 3.69
CA GLY A 136 -5.29 -6.72 4.45
C GLY A 136 -4.89 -8.07 3.88
N GLU A 137 -5.02 -8.24 2.55
CA GLU A 137 -4.59 -9.45 1.84
C GLU A 137 -3.13 -9.80 2.14
N HIS A 138 -2.22 -8.84 1.98
CA HIS A 138 -0.79 -9.07 2.21
C HIS A 138 -0.40 -9.20 3.69
N LEU A 139 -1.10 -8.52 4.59
CA LEU A 139 -0.91 -8.71 6.03
C LEU A 139 -1.36 -10.11 6.47
N ASP A 140 -2.45 -10.63 5.89
CA ASP A 140 -2.91 -12.01 6.10
C ASP A 140 -1.84 -13.02 5.64
N GLU A 141 -1.23 -12.80 4.47
CA GLU A 141 -0.12 -13.64 3.97
C GLU A 141 1.07 -13.67 4.94
N VAL A 142 1.48 -12.49 5.43
CA VAL A 142 2.60 -12.39 6.38
C VAL A 142 2.26 -13.10 7.69
N GLU A 143 1.07 -12.92 8.22
CA GLU A 143 0.66 -13.55 9.48
C GLU A 143 0.49 -15.08 9.36
N ALA A 144 0.03 -15.56 8.20
CA ALA A 144 -0.07 -16.98 7.91
C ALA A 144 1.31 -17.67 7.80
N SER A 145 2.35 -16.94 7.38
CA SER A 145 3.69 -17.49 7.13
C SER A 145 4.47 -17.97 8.36
N SER A 146 3.93 -17.77 9.58
CA SER A 146 4.42 -18.29 10.88
C SER A 146 5.93 -18.52 10.97
N PHE A 147 6.66 -17.49 11.40
CA PHE A 147 8.10 -17.56 11.63
C PHE A 147 8.44 -18.53 12.76
N GLY A 148 9.03 -19.68 12.42
CA GLY A 148 9.66 -20.61 13.37
C GLY A 148 10.91 -20.04 14.04
#